data_AF-A0A7S2Z583-F1
#
_entry.id   AF-A0A7S2Z583-F1
#
_cell.length_a   1.000
_cell.length_b   1.000
_cell.length_c   1.000
_cell.angle_alpha   90.00
_cell.angle_beta   90.00
_cell.angle_gamma   90.00
#
_symmetry.space_group_name_H-M   'P 1'
#
loop_
_entity.id
_entity.type
_entity.pdbx_description
1 polymer ?
#
loop_
_entity_poly.entity_id
_entity_poly.type
_entity_poly.pdbx_seq_one_letter_code
_entity_poly.pdbx_strand_id
1 'polypeptide(L)'
;EAEACQFHCWYPKFGPKYAGKAEWLTLPQTFVDYLQQDGITVPDDSRAFGRPNSASSSSSSSEAAGGDGWRKSFEAAAAEAAGWGAGEANDDDASSTSSEADDGAAGEVEDDPLKSQFGGLLTQIDERIEELGGAIAPRLNWSCPKDSVWINPFSSLQCRNAEEVVLMLKASDRILHDVTQGFQSCSDYDPQGEGGPYVLVLRKWYDFDRRRELRCFVVDGRLAGVCQRYLGEDASDFVGREAEILEQIRDFFEGVVRGKLGEGG
;
A
#
# COMPACT_ATOMS: atom_id res chain seq x y z
N GLU A 1 -20.39 9.66 10.97
CA GLU A 1 -18.96 9.83 11.34
C GLU A 1 -18.00 8.98 10.50
N ALA A 2 -18.24 7.66 10.36
CA ALA A 2 -17.39 6.76 9.57
C ALA A 2 -17.12 7.27 8.14
N GLU A 3 -18.14 7.83 7.48
CA GLU A 3 -18.02 8.47 6.16
C GLU A 3 -17.02 9.63 6.14
N ALA A 4 -17.09 10.54 7.12
CA ALA A 4 -16.18 11.68 7.20
C ALA A 4 -14.72 11.27 7.39
N CYS A 5 -14.48 10.07 7.95
CA CYS A 5 -13.15 9.49 8.14
C CYS A 5 -12.63 8.72 6.91
N GLN A 6 -13.43 8.57 5.84
CA GLN A 6 -12.97 7.96 4.59
C GLN A 6 -11.91 8.85 3.92
N PHE A 7 -10.87 8.22 3.38
CA PHE A 7 -9.72 8.93 2.80
C PHE A 7 -10.11 10.01 1.81
N HIS A 8 -10.95 9.66 0.83
CA HIS A 8 -11.36 10.58 -0.23
C HIS A 8 -12.28 11.72 0.27
N CYS A 9 -12.84 11.63 1.48
CA CYS A 9 -13.63 12.70 2.09
C CYS A 9 -12.76 13.75 2.79
N TRP A 10 -11.72 13.33 3.51
CA TRP A 10 -10.85 14.27 4.23
C TRP A 10 -9.63 14.72 3.42
N TYR A 11 -9.13 13.90 2.49
CA TYR A 11 -7.92 14.23 1.73
C TYR A 11 -8.06 15.51 0.89
N PRO A 12 -9.18 15.81 0.20
CA PRO A 12 -9.33 17.10 -0.49
C PRO A 12 -9.20 18.33 0.42
N LYS A 13 -9.51 18.19 1.72
CA LYS A 13 -9.46 19.28 2.71
C LYS A 13 -8.05 19.53 3.25
N PHE A 14 -7.23 18.49 3.39
CA PHE A 14 -5.93 18.55 4.08
C PHE A 14 -4.75 18.06 3.23
N GLY A 15 -4.99 17.06 2.38
CA GLY A 15 -4.02 16.28 1.63
C GLY A 15 -3.00 17.09 0.85
N PRO A 16 -3.42 17.92 -0.12
CA PRO A 16 -2.53 18.63 -1.03
C PRO A 16 -1.43 19.45 -0.35
N LYS A 17 -1.64 19.90 0.89
CA LYS A 17 -0.68 20.71 1.64
C LYS A 17 -0.04 19.97 2.82
N TYR A 18 -0.72 18.99 3.42
CA TYR A 18 -0.32 18.47 4.74
C TYR A 18 -0.17 16.94 4.85
N ALA A 19 -0.71 16.12 3.92
CA ALA A 19 -0.71 14.65 4.08
C ALA A 19 0.21 13.89 3.10
N GLY A 20 0.93 14.60 2.23
CA GLY A 20 1.74 14.03 1.14
C GLY A 20 0.89 13.70 -0.09
N LYS A 21 1.53 13.46 -1.24
CA LYS A 21 0.84 13.17 -2.50
C LYS A 21 0.16 11.80 -2.43
N ALA A 22 -1.10 11.73 -2.84
CA ALA A 22 -1.87 10.51 -2.96
C ALA A 22 -2.92 10.65 -4.06
N GLU A 23 -3.28 9.52 -4.64
CA GLU A 23 -4.31 9.37 -5.67
C GLU A 23 -5.21 8.19 -5.29
N TRP A 24 -6.41 8.10 -5.86
CA TRP A 24 -7.33 7.00 -5.58
C TRP A 24 -8.15 6.57 -6.79
N LEU A 25 -8.51 5.29 -6.81
CA LEU A 25 -9.34 4.65 -7.82
C LEU A 25 -10.60 4.11 -7.16
N THR A 26 -11.74 4.23 -7.84
CA THR A 26 -12.98 3.56 -7.39
C THR A 26 -12.86 2.08 -7.71
N LEU A 27 -13.09 1.22 -6.73
CA LEU A 27 -12.98 -0.22 -6.91
C LEU A 27 -14.27 -0.77 -7.54
N PRO A 28 -14.17 -1.58 -8.61
CA PRO A 28 -15.30 -2.36 -9.09
C PRO A 28 -15.80 -3.32 -8.01
N GLN A 29 -17.11 -3.54 -7.94
CA GLN A 29 -17.69 -4.48 -6.97
C GLN A 29 -17.09 -5.89 -7.13
N THR A 30 -16.82 -6.32 -8.35
CA THR A 30 -16.17 -7.62 -8.63
C THR A 30 -14.79 -7.75 -7.98
N PHE A 31 -14.03 -6.66 -7.87
CA PHE A 31 -12.74 -6.67 -7.17
C PHE A 31 -12.92 -6.68 -5.65
N VAL A 32 -13.94 -5.99 -5.14
CA VAL A 32 -14.31 -6.04 -3.71
C VAL A 32 -14.75 -7.45 -3.31
N ASP A 33 -15.50 -8.13 -4.17
CA ASP A 33 -15.89 -9.53 -3.97
C ASP A 33 -14.68 -10.46 -4.02
N TYR A 34 -13.73 -10.21 -4.94
CA TYR A 34 -12.45 -10.91 -4.97
C TYR A 34 -11.65 -10.74 -3.68
N LEU A 35 -11.59 -9.54 -3.10
CA LEU A 35 -10.91 -9.31 -1.81
C LEU A 35 -11.52 -10.15 -0.67
N GLN A 36 -12.83 -10.40 -0.72
CA GLN A 36 -13.57 -11.19 0.28
C GLN A 36 -13.41 -12.71 0.13
N GLN A 37 -12.99 -13.20 -1.04
CA GLN A 37 -12.78 -14.64 -1.25
C GLN A 37 -11.63 -15.17 -0.40
N ASP A 38 -11.70 -16.42 0.05
CA ASP A 38 -10.57 -17.02 0.76
C ASP A 38 -9.44 -17.42 -0.19
N GLY A 39 -8.22 -17.42 0.33
CA GLY A 39 -7.03 -17.86 -0.40
C GLY A 39 -6.33 -16.74 -1.17
N ILE A 40 -5.05 -16.99 -1.47
CA ILE A 40 -4.20 -16.14 -2.27
C ILE A 40 -3.55 -17.04 -3.32
N THR A 41 -3.83 -16.75 -4.58
CA THR A 41 -3.17 -17.43 -5.71
C THR A 41 -2.19 -16.44 -6.30
N VAL A 42 -0.91 -16.81 -6.33
CA VAL A 42 0.14 -16.02 -6.97
C VAL A 42 0.74 -16.86 -8.10
N PRO A 43 0.63 -16.41 -9.36
CA PRO A 43 1.28 -17.06 -10.49
C PRO A 43 2.81 -17.08 -10.35
N ASP A 44 3.47 -18.06 -10.95
CA ASP A 44 4.93 -18.18 -10.93
C ASP A 44 5.65 -17.00 -11.61
N ASP A 45 5.00 -16.35 -12.58
CA ASP A 45 5.53 -15.18 -13.30
C ASP A 45 5.22 -13.84 -12.60
N SER A 46 4.65 -13.88 -11.40
CA SER A 46 4.19 -12.69 -10.68
C SER A 46 5.34 -11.72 -10.34
N ARG A 47 5.07 -10.43 -10.53
CA ARG A 47 5.93 -9.31 -10.12
C ARG A 47 5.86 -9.02 -8.62
N ALA A 48 4.97 -9.67 -7.87
CA ALA A 48 4.78 -9.40 -6.44
C ALA A 48 6.00 -9.74 -5.56
N PHE A 49 6.88 -10.63 -6.04
CA PHE A 49 8.07 -11.08 -5.31
C PHE A 49 9.38 -10.61 -5.93
N GLY A 50 9.35 -9.61 -6.82
CA GLY A 50 10.52 -9.22 -7.61
C GLY A 50 10.90 -10.29 -8.64
N ARG A 51 11.31 -9.88 -9.85
CA ARG A 51 11.87 -10.83 -10.80
C ARG A 51 13.30 -11.17 -10.37
N PRO A 52 13.72 -12.45 -10.35
CA PRO A 52 15.14 -12.74 -10.44
C PRO A 52 15.62 -12.08 -11.73
N ASN A 53 16.61 -11.20 -11.63
CA ASN A 53 17.18 -10.51 -12.77
C ASN A 53 17.50 -11.55 -13.86
N SER A 54 16.81 -11.49 -15.01
CA SER A 54 17.04 -12.39 -16.14
C SER A 54 18.33 -11.96 -16.86
N ALA A 55 19.44 -12.12 -16.15
CA ALA A 55 20.80 -11.97 -16.64
C ALA A 55 21.62 -13.19 -16.18
N SER A 56 21.10 -14.38 -16.45
CA SER A 56 21.92 -15.58 -16.69
C SER A 56 21.03 -16.67 -17.30
N SER A 57 20.99 -16.72 -18.62
CA SER A 57 20.65 -17.94 -19.33
C SER A 57 21.76 -18.97 -19.08
N SER A 58 21.60 -19.79 -18.05
CA SER A 58 22.23 -21.11 -18.03
C SER A 58 21.13 -22.15 -18.05
N SER A 59 20.95 -22.72 -19.24
CA SER A 59 20.17 -23.93 -19.47
C SER A 59 20.68 -25.05 -18.57
N SER A 60 19.81 -25.56 -17.70
CA SER A 60 19.95 -26.94 -17.24
C SER A 60 18.59 -27.58 -17.00
N SER A 61 18.51 -28.79 -17.53
CA SER A 61 17.35 -29.61 -17.80
C SER A 61 16.43 -29.90 -16.61
N SER A 62 15.15 -29.92 -16.94
CA SER A 62 14.04 -30.70 -16.35
C SER A 62 14.34 -31.52 -15.10
N GLU A 63 13.74 -31.13 -13.97
CA GLU A 63 13.02 -32.05 -13.09
C GLU A 63 11.73 -31.39 -12.60
N ALA A 64 10.60 -32.01 -12.91
CA ALA A 64 9.30 -31.64 -12.36
C ALA A 64 9.20 -32.19 -10.94
N ALA A 65 9.20 -31.32 -9.93
CA ALA A 65 8.65 -31.60 -8.60
C ALA A 65 8.52 -30.33 -7.74
N GLY A 66 7.28 -29.91 -7.48
CA GLY A 66 6.87 -29.30 -6.22
C GLY A 66 7.16 -27.81 -5.99
N GLY A 67 6.13 -26.97 -6.10
CA GLY A 67 5.62 -26.12 -5.01
C GLY A 67 6.50 -25.06 -4.32
N ASP A 68 7.75 -24.85 -4.73
CA ASP A 68 8.70 -24.00 -4.00
C ASP A 68 9.25 -22.79 -4.80
N GLY A 69 8.70 -22.52 -5.99
CA GLY A 69 9.13 -21.40 -6.86
C GLY A 69 9.00 -20.04 -6.17
N TRP A 70 7.83 -19.77 -5.59
CA TRP A 70 7.55 -18.54 -4.83
C TRP A 70 8.50 -18.36 -3.63
N ARG A 71 8.89 -19.45 -2.96
CA ARG A 71 9.82 -19.40 -1.82
C ARG A 71 11.22 -18.97 -2.24
N LYS A 72 11.72 -19.48 -3.37
CA LYS A 72 13.02 -19.06 -3.93
C LYS A 72 13.00 -17.60 -4.37
N SER A 73 11.91 -17.14 -5.00
CA SER A 73 11.73 -15.72 -5.35
C SER A 73 11.68 -14.83 -4.11
N PHE A 74 10.99 -15.27 -3.05
CA PHE A 74 10.95 -14.57 -1.77
C PHE A 74 12.34 -14.46 -1.12
N GLU A 75 13.10 -15.57 -1.08
CA GLU A 75 14.47 -15.59 -0.55
C GLU A 75 15.42 -14.69 -1.37
N ALA A 76 15.28 -14.67 -2.70
CA ALA A 76 16.07 -13.81 -3.58
C ALA A 76 15.75 -12.32 -3.39
N ALA A 77 14.47 -11.95 -3.34
CA ALA A 77 14.05 -10.56 -3.11
C ALA A 77 14.42 -10.06 -1.72
N ALA A 78 14.33 -10.91 -0.69
CA ALA A 78 14.81 -10.59 0.65
C ALA A 78 16.34 -10.37 0.67
N ALA A 79 17.11 -11.12 -0.13
CA ALA A 79 18.55 -10.91 -0.27
C ALA A 79 18.88 -9.61 -1.01
N GLU A 80 18.13 -9.25 -2.05
CA GLU A 80 18.27 -7.97 -2.75
C GLU A 80 17.94 -6.79 -1.82
N ALA A 81 16.85 -6.90 -1.04
CA ALA A 81 16.45 -5.92 -0.04
C ALA A 81 17.57 -5.60 0.97
N ALA A 82 18.26 -6.64 1.44
CA ALA A 82 19.35 -6.53 2.39
C ALA A 82 20.61 -5.87 1.79
N GLY A 83 20.74 -5.81 0.46
CA GLY A 83 21.87 -5.23 -0.25
C GLY A 83 21.81 -3.70 -0.42
N TRP A 84 20.66 -3.06 -0.14
CA TRP A 84 20.48 -1.60 -0.31
C TRP A 84 21.00 -0.79 0.90
N GLY A 85 22.22 -1.13 1.34
CA GLY A 85 22.87 -0.57 2.52
C GLY A 85 24.36 -0.30 2.33
N ALA A 86 24.82 -0.01 1.10
CA ALA A 86 26.12 0.59 0.84
C ALA A 86 26.10 1.21 -0.56
N GLY A 87 26.17 2.53 -0.65
CA GLY A 87 26.33 3.20 -1.93
C GLY A 87 27.76 3.07 -2.42
N GLU A 88 27.92 2.86 -3.73
CA GLU A 88 28.98 3.48 -4.54
C GLU A 88 28.43 3.69 -5.95
N ALA A 89 28.57 4.93 -6.42
CA ALA A 89 28.19 5.36 -7.74
C ALA A 89 29.12 4.73 -8.79
N ASN A 90 28.56 4.33 -9.93
CA ASN A 90 29.25 4.45 -11.22
C ASN A 90 28.20 4.78 -12.29
N ASP A 91 28.35 5.98 -12.85
CA ASP A 91 27.90 6.33 -14.18
C ASP A 91 28.55 5.36 -15.18
N ASP A 92 27.76 4.82 -16.11
CA ASP A 92 28.23 4.61 -17.47
C ASP A 92 27.06 4.57 -18.46
N ASP A 93 27.17 5.50 -19.39
CA ASP A 93 26.39 5.77 -20.59
C ASP A 93 26.55 4.64 -21.62
N ALA A 94 25.44 4.13 -22.17
CA ALA A 94 25.42 3.61 -23.54
C ALA A 94 23.98 3.32 -24.00
N SER A 95 23.46 4.22 -24.84
CA SER A 95 22.37 3.93 -25.77
C SER A 95 22.77 2.79 -26.73
N SER A 96 21.92 1.79 -26.93
CA SER A 96 21.74 1.24 -28.27
C SER A 96 20.38 0.57 -28.45
N THR A 97 19.72 0.98 -29.53
CA THR A 97 18.54 0.36 -30.11
C THR A 97 18.94 -0.89 -30.89
N SER A 98 18.26 -2.01 -30.66
CA SER A 98 18.17 -3.08 -31.66
C SER A 98 16.91 -3.90 -31.40
N SER A 99 15.96 -3.74 -32.32
CA SER A 99 14.82 -4.61 -32.56
C SER A 99 15.31 -5.99 -33.00
N GLU A 100 14.90 -7.06 -32.34
CA GLU A 100 14.83 -8.37 -32.97
C GLU A 100 13.50 -9.02 -32.57
N ALA A 101 12.73 -9.37 -33.59
CA ALA A 101 11.52 -10.16 -33.48
C ALA A 101 11.93 -11.60 -33.16
N ASP A 102 11.43 -12.16 -32.06
CA ASP A 102 11.64 -13.56 -31.71
C ASP A 102 10.31 -14.33 -31.75
N ASP A 103 10.44 -15.53 -32.26
CA ASP A 103 9.45 -16.34 -32.96
C ASP A 103 8.55 -17.12 -31.98
N GLY A 104 7.32 -17.35 -32.40
CA GLY A 104 6.24 -17.87 -31.55
C GLY A 104 6.51 -19.28 -31.02
N ALA A 105 6.70 -19.39 -29.71
CA ALA A 105 6.41 -20.60 -28.95
C ALA A 105 5.17 -20.32 -28.08
N ALA A 106 3.99 -20.60 -28.63
CA ALA A 106 2.75 -20.65 -27.86
C ALA A 106 2.78 -21.87 -26.92
N GLY A 107 3.54 -21.76 -25.84
CA GLY A 107 3.22 -22.50 -24.62
C GLY A 107 1.83 -22.06 -24.18
N GLU A 108 0.99 -22.99 -23.76
CA GLU A 108 -0.29 -22.66 -23.12
C GLU A 108 0.03 -21.75 -21.94
N VAL A 109 -0.16 -20.45 -22.13
CA VAL A 109 -0.02 -19.47 -21.05
C VAL A 109 -1.17 -19.83 -20.12
N GLU A 110 -0.86 -20.42 -18.97
CA GLU A 110 -1.87 -20.56 -17.92
C GLU A 110 -2.40 -19.14 -17.68
N ASP A 111 -3.66 -18.94 -18.06
CA ASP A 111 -4.27 -17.62 -18.15
C ASP A 111 -4.38 -17.08 -16.73
N ASP A 112 -3.49 -16.16 -16.36
CA ASP A 112 -3.42 -15.58 -15.02
C ASP A 112 -4.81 -15.06 -14.64
N PRO A 113 -5.52 -15.71 -13.68
CA PRO A 113 -6.91 -15.37 -13.37
C PRO A 113 -7.07 -13.93 -12.88
N LEU A 114 -6.03 -13.36 -12.28
CA LEU A 114 -6.02 -11.99 -11.80
C LEU A 114 -5.93 -11.01 -12.97
N LYS A 115 -4.98 -11.24 -13.90
CA LYS A 115 -4.81 -10.37 -15.08
C LYS A 115 -5.99 -10.47 -16.05
N SER A 116 -6.55 -11.67 -16.25
CA SER A 116 -7.71 -11.87 -17.13
C SER A 116 -8.97 -11.15 -16.59
N GLN A 117 -9.19 -11.14 -15.28
CA GLN A 117 -10.35 -10.48 -14.67
C GLN A 117 -10.15 -8.98 -14.41
N PHE A 118 -8.95 -8.57 -14.01
CA PHE A 118 -8.70 -7.22 -13.49
C PHE A 118 -7.58 -6.46 -14.22
N GLY A 119 -7.15 -6.91 -15.41
CA GLY A 119 -6.04 -6.32 -16.16
C GLY A 119 -6.12 -4.79 -16.30
N GLY A 120 -7.31 -4.25 -16.63
CA GLY A 120 -7.50 -2.79 -16.72
C GLY A 120 -7.38 -2.04 -15.39
N LEU A 121 -7.70 -2.68 -14.26
CA LEU A 121 -7.46 -2.10 -12.92
C LEU A 121 -5.97 -2.17 -12.57
N LEU A 122 -5.31 -3.29 -12.87
CA LEU A 122 -3.86 -3.45 -12.62
C LEU A 122 -3.05 -2.41 -13.38
N THR A 123 -3.36 -2.17 -14.67
CA THR A 123 -2.72 -1.13 -15.47
C THR A 123 -2.91 0.26 -14.84
N GLN A 124 -4.13 0.61 -14.41
CA GLN A 124 -4.38 1.89 -13.73
C GLN A 124 -3.59 2.02 -12.42
N ILE A 125 -3.42 0.93 -11.67
CA ILE A 125 -2.60 0.95 -10.45
C ILE A 125 -1.13 1.20 -10.80
N ASP A 126 -0.58 0.50 -11.79
CA ASP A 126 0.81 0.67 -12.23
C ASP A 126 1.09 2.09 -12.73
N GLU A 127 0.22 2.66 -13.57
CA GLU A 127 0.34 4.05 -14.05
C GLU A 127 0.38 5.06 -12.89
N ARG A 128 -0.50 4.91 -11.90
CA ARG A 128 -0.57 5.80 -10.74
C ARG A 128 0.66 5.63 -9.83
N ILE A 129 1.21 4.42 -9.73
CA ILE A 129 2.46 4.18 -9.01
C ILE A 129 3.60 4.97 -9.66
N GLU A 130 3.71 4.93 -10.99
CA GLU A 130 4.71 5.69 -11.74
C GLU A 130 4.57 7.20 -11.52
N GLU A 131 3.35 7.74 -11.64
CA GLU A 131 3.04 9.16 -11.38
C GLU A 131 3.32 9.61 -9.93
N LEU A 132 3.29 8.68 -8.98
CA LEU A 132 3.60 8.91 -7.56
C LEU A 132 5.10 8.72 -7.25
N GLY A 133 5.93 8.39 -8.25
CA GLY A 133 7.37 8.26 -8.12
C GLY A 133 7.85 6.83 -7.87
N GLY A 134 7.12 5.84 -8.37
CA GLY A 134 7.52 4.43 -8.44
C GLY A 134 7.32 3.62 -7.16
N ALA A 135 6.93 4.25 -6.05
CA ALA A 135 6.68 3.58 -4.79
C ALA A 135 5.53 4.22 -4.02
N ILE A 136 4.62 3.38 -3.52
CA ILE A 136 3.43 3.80 -2.78
C ILE A 136 3.21 2.97 -1.52
N ALA A 137 2.32 3.41 -0.65
CA ALA A 137 1.68 2.59 0.38
C ALA A 137 0.17 2.49 0.06
N PRO A 138 -0.38 1.28 -0.15
CA PRO A 138 -1.79 1.12 -0.47
C PRO A 138 -2.66 1.23 0.80
N ARG A 139 -3.93 1.62 0.61
CA ARG A 139 -4.98 1.53 1.64
C ARG A 139 -6.36 1.56 1.00
N LEU A 140 -7.37 1.14 1.74
CA LEU A 140 -8.76 1.42 1.39
C LEU A 140 -9.24 2.72 2.06
N ASN A 141 -10.56 2.89 2.09
CA ASN A 141 -11.26 4.03 2.67
C ASN A 141 -10.69 4.40 4.05
N TRP A 142 -10.44 3.42 4.94
CA TRP A 142 -10.00 3.67 6.31
C TRP A 142 -8.64 3.08 6.68
N SER A 143 -8.36 1.84 6.25
CA SER A 143 -7.24 1.06 6.76
C SER A 143 -6.13 0.85 5.72
N CYS A 144 -4.88 0.95 6.19
CA CYS A 144 -3.71 0.41 5.50
C CYS A 144 -3.54 -1.08 5.88
N PRO A 145 -2.99 -1.93 4.99
CA PRO A 145 -2.75 -3.35 5.21
C PRO A 145 -1.48 -3.60 6.04
N LYS A 146 -1.43 -3.02 7.26
CA LYS A 146 -0.23 -3.07 8.13
C LYS A 146 0.04 -4.45 8.73
N ASP A 147 -0.99 -5.25 8.81
CA ASP A 147 -1.03 -6.61 9.33
C ASP A 147 -0.58 -7.65 8.30
N SER A 148 -0.54 -7.31 7.00
CA SER A 148 -0.06 -8.21 5.95
C SER A 148 1.38 -7.96 5.53
N VAL A 149 2.13 -7.10 6.24
CA VAL A 149 3.55 -6.81 5.94
C VAL A 149 4.41 -8.09 5.87
N TRP A 150 4.01 -9.16 6.56
CA TRP A 150 4.68 -10.46 6.53
C TRP A 150 4.71 -11.12 5.15
N ILE A 151 3.76 -10.81 4.26
CA ILE A 151 3.72 -11.40 2.92
C ILE A 151 4.61 -10.63 1.93
N ASN A 152 4.98 -9.40 2.28
CA ASN A 152 5.89 -8.59 1.47
C ASN A 152 7.34 -9.07 1.71
N PRO A 153 8.09 -9.47 0.65
CA PRO A 153 9.47 -9.92 0.80
C PRO A 153 10.40 -8.87 1.40
N PHE A 154 10.08 -7.59 1.24
CA PHE A 154 10.82 -6.47 1.80
C PHE A 154 10.40 -6.12 3.23
N SER A 155 9.48 -6.89 3.84
CA SER A 155 8.91 -6.61 5.17
C SER A 155 8.47 -5.15 5.33
N SER A 156 7.89 -4.59 4.27
CA SER A 156 7.51 -3.19 4.16
C SER A 156 6.05 -3.02 3.74
N LEU A 157 5.50 -1.83 4.00
CA LEU A 157 4.23 -1.38 3.42
C LEU A 157 4.39 -0.79 2.01
N GLN A 158 5.64 -0.67 1.54
CA GLN A 158 5.95 -0.15 0.22
C GLN A 158 5.52 -1.17 -0.85
N CYS A 159 4.78 -0.69 -1.85
CA CYS A 159 4.48 -1.42 -3.07
C CYS A 159 4.98 -0.64 -4.29
N ARG A 160 5.50 -1.36 -5.29
CA ARG A 160 6.11 -0.82 -6.53
C ARG A 160 5.39 -1.25 -7.80
N ASN A 161 4.44 -2.18 -7.71
CA ASN A 161 3.60 -2.61 -8.80
C ASN A 161 2.22 -3.06 -8.30
N ALA A 162 1.28 -3.22 -9.22
CA ALA A 162 -0.09 -3.60 -8.92
C ALA A 162 -0.21 -4.97 -8.25
N GLU A 163 0.65 -5.93 -8.57
CA GLU A 163 0.58 -7.28 -8.00
C GLU A 163 1.00 -7.29 -6.53
N GLU A 164 2.01 -6.51 -6.15
CA GLU A 164 2.36 -6.27 -4.73
C GLU A 164 1.19 -5.63 -3.97
N VAL A 165 0.49 -4.67 -4.59
CA VAL A 165 -0.70 -4.03 -4.00
C VAL A 165 -1.80 -5.06 -3.76
N VAL A 166 -2.15 -5.84 -4.78
CA VAL A 166 -3.20 -6.86 -4.66
C VAL A 166 -2.83 -7.89 -3.61
N LEU A 167 -1.59 -8.39 -3.62
CA LEU A 167 -1.09 -9.36 -2.64
C LEU A 167 -1.26 -8.84 -1.20
N MET A 168 -0.82 -7.61 -0.95
CA MET A 168 -0.91 -6.96 0.36
C MET A 168 -2.36 -6.76 0.81
N LEU A 169 -3.26 -6.32 -0.09
CA LEU A 169 -4.67 -6.12 0.23
C LEU A 169 -5.37 -7.44 0.51
N LYS A 170 -5.10 -8.48 -0.30
CA LYS A 170 -5.71 -9.80 -0.20
C LYS A 170 -5.33 -10.53 1.10
N ALA A 171 -4.12 -10.28 1.61
CA ALA A 171 -3.58 -10.90 2.82
C ALA A 171 -3.92 -10.15 4.14
N SER A 172 -4.68 -9.04 4.09
CA SER A 172 -4.91 -8.19 5.26
C SER A 172 -6.33 -8.34 5.83
N ASP A 173 -6.40 -8.73 7.10
CA ASP A 173 -7.65 -8.78 7.87
C ASP A 173 -8.22 -7.37 8.07
N ARG A 174 -7.36 -6.35 8.14
CA ARG A 174 -7.81 -4.95 8.23
C ARG A 174 -8.53 -4.50 6.97
N ILE A 175 -8.06 -4.91 5.81
CA ILE A 175 -8.71 -4.62 4.53
C ILE A 175 -10.02 -5.40 4.42
N LEU A 176 -10.03 -6.66 4.85
CA LEU A 176 -11.25 -7.46 4.91
C LEU A 176 -12.30 -6.82 5.84
N HIS A 177 -11.88 -6.30 7.00
CA HIS A 177 -12.76 -5.57 7.91
C HIS A 177 -13.33 -4.29 7.26
N ASP A 178 -12.51 -3.52 6.54
CA ASP A 178 -12.98 -2.33 5.83
C ASP A 178 -14.14 -2.68 4.87
N VAL A 179 -14.06 -3.80 4.14
CA VAL A 179 -15.07 -4.19 3.13
C VAL A 179 -16.28 -4.96 3.68
N THR A 180 -16.15 -5.63 4.83
CA THR A 180 -17.24 -6.45 5.41
C THR A 180 -17.94 -5.78 6.59
N GLN A 181 -17.22 -4.97 7.37
CA GLN A 181 -17.65 -4.50 8.69
C GLN A 181 -17.43 -2.99 8.88
N GLY A 182 -17.01 -2.24 7.85
CA GLY A 182 -16.64 -0.83 7.94
C GLY A 182 -17.70 0.08 8.58
N PHE A 183 -18.98 -0.25 8.46
CA PHE A 183 -20.11 0.49 9.04
C PHE A 183 -20.83 -0.23 10.17
N GLN A 184 -20.41 -1.44 10.56
CA GLN A 184 -21.19 -2.29 11.48
C GLN A 184 -21.42 -1.66 12.87
N SER A 185 -20.52 -0.77 13.30
CA SER A 185 -20.63 -0.07 14.59
C SER A 185 -21.37 1.28 14.52
N CYS A 186 -21.85 1.69 13.34
CA CYS A 186 -22.60 2.93 13.18
C CYS A 186 -24.03 2.77 13.73
N SER A 187 -24.56 3.80 14.40
CA SER A 187 -25.92 3.75 14.98
C SER A 187 -27.03 3.67 13.94
N ASP A 188 -26.75 4.11 12.71
CA ASP A 188 -27.59 4.11 11.52
C ASP A 188 -27.23 2.97 10.54
N TYR A 189 -26.47 1.97 11.00
CA TYR A 189 -26.10 0.82 10.18
C TYR A 189 -27.33 0.04 9.69
N ASP A 190 -27.42 -0.15 8.38
CA ASP A 190 -28.38 -1.03 7.73
C ASP A 190 -27.69 -2.31 7.24
N PRO A 191 -27.98 -3.48 7.84
CA PRO A 191 -27.43 -4.77 7.38
C PRO A 191 -27.84 -5.15 5.95
N GLN A 192 -28.91 -4.56 5.41
CA GLN A 192 -29.36 -4.78 4.03
C GLN A 192 -28.91 -3.68 3.06
N GLY A 193 -28.23 -2.64 3.56
CA GLY A 193 -27.72 -1.56 2.73
C GLY A 193 -26.65 -2.06 1.76
N GLU A 194 -26.60 -1.47 0.57
CA GLU A 194 -25.45 -1.64 -0.32
C GLU A 194 -24.22 -1.07 0.39
N GLY A 195 -23.10 -1.81 0.39
CA GLY A 195 -21.84 -1.32 0.95
C GLY A 195 -21.43 0.01 0.32
N GLY A 196 -20.65 0.81 1.06
CA GLY A 196 -20.17 2.10 0.53
C GLY A 196 -19.24 1.93 -0.67
N PRO A 197 -19.12 2.94 -1.55
CA PRO A 197 -18.15 2.89 -2.64
C PRO A 197 -16.74 2.73 -2.05
N TYR A 198 -16.11 1.60 -2.35
CA TYR A 198 -14.74 1.34 -1.92
C TYR A 198 -13.76 2.01 -2.87
N VAL A 199 -12.74 2.65 -2.31
CA VAL A 199 -11.68 3.26 -3.07
C VAL A 199 -10.34 2.64 -2.70
N LEU A 200 -9.53 2.33 -3.70
CA LEU A 200 -8.12 2.03 -3.50
C LEU A 200 -7.35 3.34 -3.53
N VAL A 201 -6.69 3.66 -2.43
CA VAL A 201 -5.85 4.85 -2.29
C VAL A 201 -4.39 4.42 -2.42
N LEU A 202 -3.67 5.13 -3.28
CA LEU A 202 -2.24 4.98 -3.51
C LEU A 202 -1.57 6.24 -2.96
N ARG A 203 -0.94 6.13 -1.80
CA ARG A 203 -0.19 7.23 -1.20
C ARG A 203 1.26 7.11 -1.59
N LYS A 204 1.89 8.18 -2.09
CA LYS A 204 3.34 8.20 -2.35
C LYS A 204 4.10 7.70 -1.13
N TRP A 205 5.06 6.81 -1.37
CA TRP A 205 5.92 6.29 -0.31
C TRP A 205 6.86 7.38 0.19
N TYR A 206 6.92 7.53 1.51
CA TYR A 206 7.87 8.38 2.20
C TYR A 206 8.43 7.57 3.36
N ASP A 207 9.74 7.58 3.51
CA ASP A 207 10.41 6.96 4.63
C ASP A 207 10.37 7.91 5.83
N PHE A 208 9.34 7.73 6.66
CA PHE A 208 9.19 8.48 7.90
C PHE A 208 9.77 7.67 9.07
N ASP A 209 10.58 8.34 9.89
CA ASP A 209 11.00 7.78 11.17
C ASP A 209 9.79 7.61 12.09
N ARG A 210 9.43 6.35 12.33
CA ARG A 210 8.23 5.98 13.11
C ARG A 210 8.26 6.55 14.52
N ARG A 211 9.44 6.82 15.07
CA ARG A 211 9.59 7.42 16.41
C ARG A 211 8.95 8.79 16.48
N ARG A 212 8.90 9.53 15.37
CA ARG A 212 8.31 10.88 15.28
C ARG A 212 6.82 10.87 14.94
N GLU A 213 6.18 9.71 14.79
CA GLU A 213 4.74 9.63 14.58
C GLU A 213 3.97 9.81 15.90
N LEU A 214 3.06 10.79 15.90
CA LEU A 214 2.18 11.08 17.03
C LEU A 214 0.71 10.84 16.68
N ARG A 215 -0.08 10.49 17.68
CA ARG A 215 -1.54 10.42 17.62
C ARG A 215 -2.14 11.52 18.47
N CYS A 216 -2.99 12.32 17.85
CA CYS A 216 -3.72 13.41 18.49
C CYS A 216 -5.19 13.01 18.67
N PHE A 217 -5.77 13.32 19.83
CA PHE A 217 -7.16 13.05 20.16
C PHE A 217 -7.92 14.37 20.27
N VAL A 218 -9.05 14.48 19.59
CA VAL A 218 -9.88 15.69 19.57
C VAL A 218 -11.27 15.33 20.09
N VAL A 219 -11.75 16.09 21.06
CA VAL A 219 -13.07 15.91 21.69
C VAL A 219 -13.75 17.28 21.76
N ASP A 220 -15.01 17.36 21.33
CA ASP A 220 -15.79 18.61 21.29
C ASP A 220 -15.06 19.79 20.63
N GLY A 221 -14.37 19.50 19.52
CA GLY A 221 -13.61 20.49 18.76
C GLY A 221 -12.36 21.04 19.48
N ARG A 222 -11.85 20.32 20.50
CA ARG A 222 -10.64 20.68 21.26
C ARG A 222 -9.64 19.53 21.27
N LEU A 223 -8.34 19.87 21.18
CA LEU A 223 -7.26 18.89 21.34
C LEU A 223 -7.21 18.38 22.80
N ALA A 224 -7.62 17.14 23.01
CA ALA A 224 -7.75 16.50 24.31
C ALA A 224 -6.48 15.78 24.77
N GLY A 225 -5.67 15.28 23.83
CA GLY A 225 -4.43 14.58 24.18
C GLY A 225 -3.56 14.26 22.97
N VAL A 226 -2.29 13.96 23.25
CA VAL A 226 -1.28 13.55 22.27
C VAL A 226 -0.45 12.42 22.86
N CYS A 227 -0.15 11.39 22.06
CA CYS A 227 0.78 10.32 22.44
C CYS A 227 1.61 9.86 21.24
N GLN A 228 2.72 9.15 21.48
CA GLN A 228 3.41 8.41 20.43
C GLN A 228 2.49 7.39 19.77
N ARG A 229 2.65 7.21 18.45
CA ARG A 229 1.81 6.30 17.65
C ARG A 229 2.08 4.83 17.95
N TYR A 230 3.34 4.49 18.21
CA TYR A 230 3.84 3.14 18.45
C TYR A 230 4.49 3.08 19.83
N LEU A 231 4.04 2.16 20.68
CA LEU A 231 4.50 2.06 22.08
C LEU A 231 5.87 1.40 22.25
N GLY A 232 6.36 0.69 21.23
CA GLY A 232 7.66 0.01 21.27
C GLY A 232 8.84 0.86 20.79
N GLU A 233 8.56 2.05 20.27
CA GLU A 233 9.57 2.98 19.77
C GLU A 233 10.10 3.84 20.93
N ASP A 234 11.38 4.21 20.91
CA ASP A 234 11.96 5.05 21.95
C ASP A 234 11.44 6.51 21.88
N ALA A 235 11.41 7.20 23.02
CA ALA A 235 10.90 8.57 23.10
C ALA A 235 12.01 9.64 23.10
N SER A 236 13.26 9.27 22.78
CA SER A 236 14.41 10.18 22.92
C SER A 236 14.29 11.44 22.06
N ASP A 237 13.66 11.34 20.88
CA ASP A 237 13.37 12.48 19.98
C ASP A 237 12.48 13.56 20.62
N PHE A 238 11.73 13.23 21.68
CA PHE A 238 10.80 14.15 22.35
C PHE A 238 11.32 14.72 23.66
N VAL A 239 12.30 14.07 24.29
CA VAL A 239 12.80 14.45 25.62
C VAL A 239 13.41 15.84 25.58
N GLY A 240 12.89 16.75 26.41
CA GLY A 240 13.32 18.15 26.49
C GLY A 240 12.74 19.06 25.39
N ARG A 241 11.89 18.52 24.49
CA ARG A 241 11.19 19.27 23.43
C ARG A 241 9.68 19.14 23.52
N GLU A 242 9.15 18.59 24.60
CA GLU A 242 7.73 18.25 24.76
C GLU A 242 6.85 19.49 24.63
N ALA A 243 7.27 20.60 25.27
CA ALA A 243 6.53 21.87 25.23
C ALA A 243 6.50 22.47 23.82
N GLU A 244 7.64 22.49 23.13
CA GLU A 244 7.79 23.00 21.76
C GLU A 244 6.92 22.20 20.78
N ILE A 245 6.99 20.86 20.87
CA ILE A 245 6.24 19.96 19.98
C ILE A 245 4.74 20.08 20.25
N LEU A 246 4.33 20.18 21.52
CA LEU A 246 2.94 20.38 21.87
C LEU A 246 2.40 21.73 21.37
N GLU A 247 3.20 22.79 21.39
CA GLU A 247 2.85 24.10 20.80
C GLU A 247 2.66 23.98 19.28
N GLN A 248 3.61 23.37 18.57
CA GLN A 248 3.48 23.14 17.11
C GLN A 248 2.23 22.34 16.74
N ILE A 249 1.89 21.31 17.53
CA ILE A 249 0.67 20.52 17.31
C ILE A 249 -0.59 21.35 17.56
N ARG A 250 -0.60 22.21 18.59
CA ARG A 250 -1.71 23.11 18.87
C ARG A 250 -1.91 24.12 17.74
N ASP A 251 -0.83 24.73 17.27
CA ASP A 251 -0.87 25.69 16.17
C ASP A 251 -1.37 25.03 14.87
N PHE A 252 -0.89 23.82 14.58
CA PHE A 252 -1.40 23.04 13.46
C PHE A 252 -2.89 22.70 13.64
N PHE A 253 -3.30 22.26 14.82
CA PHE A 253 -4.70 21.93 15.08
C PHE A 253 -5.61 23.14 14.89
N GLU A 254 -5.30 24.27 15.52
CA GLU A 254 -6.11 25.50 15.46
C GLU A 254 -6.12 26.12 14.06
N GLY A 255 -4.98 26.19 13.37
CA GLY A 255 -4.87 26.82 12.06
C GLY A 255 -5.35 25.93 10.90
N VAL A 256 -5.20 24.62 11.01
CA VAL A 256 -5.42 23.68 9.90
C VAL A 256 -6.65 22.82 10.11
N VAL A 257 -6.82 22.21 11.28
CA VAL A 257 -7.77 21.09 11.47
C VAL A 257 -9.11 21.56 12.04
N ARG A 258 -9.09 22.48 13.02
CA ARG A 258 -10.25 22.90 13.77
C ARG A 258 -11.34 23.48 12.85
N GLY A 259 -12.57 23.01 13.04
CA GLY A 259 -13.72 23.43 12.23
C GLY A 259 -13.75 22.91 10.79
N LYS A 260 -12.76 22.12 10.34
CA LYS A 260 -12.73 21.57 8.97
C LYS A 260 -13.04 20.06 8.91
N LEU A 261 -12.85 19.36 10.02
CA LEU A 261 -13.34 18.00 10.22
C LEU A 261 -14.77 18.08 10.77
N GLY A 262 -15.75 17.52 10.03
CA GLY A 262 -17.09 17.31 10.56
C GLY A 262 -18.07 18.49 10.49
N GLU A 263 -17.99 19.41 9.53
CA GLU A 263 -19.18 20.20 9.15
C GLU A 263 -20.22 19.24 8.53
N GLY A 264 -21.02 18.63 9.39
CA GLY A 264 -21.97 17.57 9.10
C GLY A 264 -22.51 17.01 10.41
N GLY A 265 -23.30 17.83 11.10
CA GLY A 265 -23.92 17.56 12.40
C GLY A 265 -24.29 18.84 13.13
#